data_AF-A0A142YEG4-F1
#
_entry.id   AF-A0A142YEG4-F1
#
_cell.length_a   1.000
_cell.length_b   1.000
_cell.length_c   1.000
_cell.angle_alpha   90.00
_cell.angle_beta   90.00
_cell.angle_gamma   90.00
#
_symmetry.space_group_name_H-M   'P 1'
#
loop_
_entity.id
_entity.type
_entity.pdbx_description
1 polymer ?
#
loop_
_entity_poly.entity_id
_entity_poly.type
_entity_poly.pdbx_seq_one_letter_code
_entity_poly.pdbx_strand_id
1 'polypeptide(L)'
;MDSIIELTTGYPTFEELDAEIVSVVDDFRAMGVETIHVTFGFGCALDARVQSQDVPVPLGRLIRFIEDAEADGTFQLRESDLILQGGGLEFLFCHEGDVHCYGRESPRLLAVRRRWRREHEQSADRRCGGRYRRLTGRPKAR
;
A
#
# COMPACT_ATOMS: atom_id res chain seq x y z
N MET A 1 -14.78 13.10 16.11
CA MET A 1 -14.28 11.76 15.73
C MET A 1 -13.52 11.93 14.44
N ASP A 2 -12.20 11.82 14.47
CA ASP A 2 -11.41 11.93 13.24
C ASP A 2 -11.61 10.67 12.40
N SER A 3 -12.16 10.84 11.21
CA SER A 3 -12.39 9.77 10.23
C SER A 3 -11.08 9.28 9.65
N ILE A 4 -10.99 7.98 9.36
CA ILE A 4 -9.91 7.44 8.51
C ILE A 4 -10.16 7.90 7.08
N ILE A 5 -9.09 8.27 6.39
CA ILE A 5 -9.10 8.64 4.97
C ILE A 5 -8.49 7.46 4.20
N GLU A 6 -9.07 7.14 3.04
CA GLU A 6 -8.58 6.13 2.10
C GLU A 6 -8.10 6.85 0.83
N LEU A 7 -6.83 6.76 0.52
CA LEU A 7 -6.32 7.08 -0.81
C LEU A 7 -6.32 5.79 -1.62
N THR A 8 -6.63 5.87 -2.90
CA THR A 8 -6.57 4.72 -3.82
C THR A 8 -5.87 5.15 -5.10
N THR A 9 -5.03 4.28 -5.64
CA THR A 9 -4.65 4.42 -7.03
C THR A 9 -5.85 4.03 -7.92
N GLY A 10 -5.67 4.12 -9.22
CA GLY A 10 -6.44 3.37 -10.20
C GLY A 10 -5.77 2.03 -10.38
N TYR A 11 -5.71 1.53 -11.61
CA TYR A 11 -5.07 0.26 -11.95
C TYR A 11 -3.72 0.52 -12.65
N PRO A 12 -2.63 0.73 -11.90
CA PRO A 12 -1.27 0.78 -12.45
C PRO A 12 -0.89 -0.49 -13.24
N THR A 13 0.10 -0.37 -14.12
CA THR A 13 0.74 -1.54 -14.73
C THR A 13 1.53 -2.33 -13.68
N PHE A 14 2.00 -3.52 -14.03
CA PHE A 14 2.84 -4.31 -13.13
C PHE A 14 4.13 -3.56 -12.75
N GLU A 15 4.79 -2.94 -13.73
CA GLU A 15 6.01 -2.15 -13.51
C GLU A 15 5.75 -0.93 -12.62
N GLU A 16 4.56 -0.32 -12.72
CA GLU A 16 4.15 0.79 -11.86
C GLU A 16 3.86 0.33 -10.44
N LEU A 17 3.30 -0.87 -10.23
CA LEU A 17 3.09 -1.45 -8.91
C LEU A 17 4.40 -1.81 -8.21
N ASP A 18 5.32 -2.43 -8.95
CA ASP A 18 6.65 -2.76 -8.46
C ASP A 18 7.40 -1.48 -8.03
N ALA A 19 7.38 -0.45 -8.87
CA ALA A 19 7.91 0.87 -8.52
C ALA A 19 7.19 1.54 -7.34
N GLU A 20 5.90 1.28 -7.14
CA GLU A 20 5.14 1.80 -6.00
C GLU A 20 5.58 1.16 -4.68
N ILE A 21 5.97 -0.13 -4.65
CA ILE A 21 6.56 -0.76 -3.45
C ILE A 21 7.80 0.01 -3.01
N VAL A 22 8.69 0.34 -3.95
CA VAL A 22 9.90 1.13 -3.66
C VAL A 22 9.54 2.53 -3.16
N SER A 23 8.56 3.19 -3.78
CA SER A 23 8.10 4.52 -3.38
C SER A 23 7.50 4.52 -1.96
N VAL A 24 6.76 3.47 -1.60
CA VAL A 24 6.21 3.28 -0.25
C VAL A 24 7.32 3.06 0.79
N VAL A 25 8.37 2.31 0.45
CA VAL A 25 9.57 2.15 1.31
C VAL A 25 10.23 3.51 1.58
N ASP A 26 10.36 4.34 0.55
CA ASP A 26 10.93 5.69 0.69
C ASP A 26 10.01 6.63 1.49
N ASP A 27 8.69 6.52 1.33
CA ASP A 27 7.72 7.22 2.17
C ASP A 27 7.90 6.85 3.64
N PHE A 28 8.02 5.56 3.98
CA PHE A 28 8.28 5.12 5.35
C PHE A 28 9.62 5.60 5.89
N ARG A 29 10.67 5.59 5.06
CA ARG A 29 11.99 6.11 5.42
C ARG A 29 11.93 7.59 5.75
N ALA A 30 11.27 8.39 4.91
CA ALA A 30 11.08 9.82 5.15
C ALA A 30 10.24 10.11 6.41
N MET A 31 9.39 9.18 6.83
CA MET A 31 8.61 9.26 8.06
C MET A 31 9.39 8.87 9.33
N GLY A 32 10.62 8.36 9.18
CA GLY A 32 11.46 7.86 10.28
C GLY A 32 10.99 6.51 10.81
N VAL A 33 10.34 5.69 9.98
CA VAL A 33 9.90 4.35 10.38
C VAL A 33 11.07 3.37 10.25
N GLU A 34 11.35 2.61 11.32
CA GLU A 34 12.44 1.63 11.33
C GLU A 34 11.95 0.20 11.13
N THR A 35 10.72 -0.09 11.55
CA THR A 35 10.08 -1.41 11.45
C THR A 35 8.69 -1.27 10.82
N ILE A 36 8.39 -2.12 9.84
CA ILE A 36 7.11 -2.24 9.16
C ILE A 36 6.47 -3.55 9.58
N HIS A 37 5.18 -3.54 9.83
CA HIS A 37 4.40 -4.76 9.99
C HIS A 37 3.89 -5.16 8.60
N VAL A 38 4.33 -6.31 8.14
CA VAL A 38 3.98 -6.88 6.84
C VAL A 38 2.96 -7.97 7.04
N THR A 39 1.89 -7.92 6.27
CA THR A 39 0.81 -8.90 6.38
C THR A 39 0.47 -9.41 4.98
N PHE A 40 0.58 -10.72 4.81
CA PHE A 40 0.17 -11.44 3.60
C PHE A 40 -1.31 -11.82 3.72
N GLY A 41 -2.12 -11.28 2.81
CA GLY A 41 -3.58 -11.37 2.85
C GLY A 41 -4.14 -12.38 1.85
N PHE A 42 -5.27 -12.04 1.23
CA PHE A 42 -5.93 -12.88 0.22
C PHE A 42 -4.98 -13.27 -0.91
N GLY A 43 -5.20 -14.44 -1.53
CA GLY A 43 -4.38 -14.94 -2.65
C GLY A 43 -3.02 -15.53 -2.28
N CYS A 44 -2.47 -15.22 -1.10
CA CYS A 44 -1.17 -15.77 -0.66
C CYS A 44 -1.23 -17.27 -0.38
N ALA A 45 -0.15 -18.01 -0.70
CA ALA A 45 -0.03 -19.45 -0.50
C ALA A 45 0.39 -19.81 0.95
N LEU A 46 -0.35 -19.31 1.92
CA LEU A 46 -0.10 -19.52 3.35
C LEU A 46 -1.16 -20.42 4.00
N ASP A 47 -0.78 -21.09 5.09
CA ASP A 47 -1.75 -21.69 5.99
C ASP A 47 -2.72 -20.60 6.50
N ALA A 48 -4.02 -20.87 6.46
CA ALA A 48 -5.06 -19.91 6.87
C ALA A 48 -4.91 -19.40 8.32
N ARG A 49 -4.18 -20.10 9.18
CA ARG A 49 -3.87 -19.66 10.55
C ARG A 49 -2.79 -18.60 10.60
N VAL A 50 -1.94 -18.53 9.59
CA VAL A 50 -0.79 -17.61 9.46
C VAL A 50 -1.10 -16.46 8.49
N GLN A 51 -2.01 -16.69 7.55
CA GLN A 51 -2.61 -15.64 6.74
C GLN A 51 -3.18 -14.54 7.64
N SER A 52 -2.97 -13.28 7.26
CA SER A 52 -3.38 -12.10 8.04
C SER A 52 -2.67 -11.92 9.39
N GLN A 53 -1.51 -12.56 9.63
CA GLN A 53 -0.65 -12.23 10.76
C GLN A 53 0.36 -11.14 10.41
N ASP A 54 0.52 -10.20 11.34
CA ASP A 54 1.49 -9.11 11.22
C ASP A 54 2.91 -9.60 11.53
N VAL A 55 3.79 -9.56 10.54
CA VAL A 55 5.20 -9.91 10.67
C VAL A 55 6.03 -8.62 10.78
N PRO A 56 6.73 -8.36 11.90
CA PRO A 56 7.59 -7.19 12.00
C PRO A 56 8.87 -7.39 11.17
N VAL A 57 9.09 -6.49 10.21
CA VAL A 57 10.22 -6.50 9.29
C VAL A 57 10.98 -5.17 9.41
N PRO A 58 12.32 -5.18 9.61
CA PRO A 58 13.11 -3.96 9.55
C PRO A 58 12.97 -3.30 8.17
N LEU A 59 12.72 -1.99 8.11
CA LEU A 59 12.47 -1.27 6.85
C LEU A 59 13.61 -1.48 5.83
N GLY A 60 14.86 -1.51 6.29
CA GLY A 60 16.03 -1.76 5.44
C GLY A 60 16.11 -3.16 4.83
N ARG A 61 15.24 -4.10 5.24
CA ARG A 61 15.13 -5.46 4.69
C ARG A 61 13.81 -5.70 3.96
N LEU A 62 12.90 -4.73 3.91
CA LEU A 62 11.54 -4.92 3.43
C LEU A 62 11.47 -5.39 1.97
N ILE A 63 12.23 -4.74 1.07
CA ILE A 63 12.26 -5.12 -0.35
C ILE A 63 12.68 -6.58 -0.50
N ARG A 64 13.82 -6.95 0.10
CA ARG A 64 14.31 -8.33 0.05
C ARG A 64 13.33 -9.33 0.66
N PHE A 65 12.65 -8.96 1.76
CA PHE A 65 11.64 -9.83 2.37
C PHE A 65 10.47 -10.12 1.41
N ILE A 66 10.05 -9.12 0.63
CA ILE A 66 9.01 -9.29 -0.39
C ILE A 66 9.54 -10.13 -1.56
N GLU A 67 10.75 -9.83 -2.06
CA GLU A 67 11.38 -10.60 -3.14
C GLU A 67 11.57 -12.08 -2.78
N ASP A 68 12.00 -12.37 -1.54
CA ASP A 68 12.16 -13.75 -1.05
C ASP A 68 10.79 -14.47 -1.01
N ALA A 69 9.71 -13.77 -0.63
CA ALA A 69 8.34 -14.30 -0.61
C ALA A 69 7.72 -14.47 -2.01
N GLU A 70 8.12 -13.66 -3.00
CA GLU A 70 7.76 -13.90 -4.40
C GLU A 70 8.50 -15.10 -4.97
N ALA A 71 9.80 -15.23 -4.65
CA ALA A 71 10.64 -16.31 -5.15
C ALA A 71 10.23 -17.69 -4.62
N ASP A 72 9.74 -17.77 -3.39
CA ASP A 72 9.25 -19.02 -2.79
C ASP A 72 7.77 -19.31 -3.08
N GLY A 73 7.07 -18.40 -3.75
CA GLY A 73 5.66 -18.52 -4.15
C GLY A 73 4.65 -18.23 -3.03
N THR A 74 5.10 -17.72 -1.88
CA THR A 74 4.22 -17.29 -0.78
C THR A 74 3.30 -16.15 -1.22
N PHE A 75 3.86 -15.21 -1.98
CA PHE A 75 3.19 -13.99 -2.44
C PHE A 75 3.41 -13.81 -3.94
N GLN A 76 2.44 -13.20 -4.62
CA GLN A 76 2.61 -12.78 -6.00
C GLN A 76 1.89 -11.45 -6.22
N LEU A 77 2.65 -10.42 -6.62
CA LEU A 77 2.11 -9.09 -6.87
C LEU A 77 1.00 -9.13 -7.93
N ARG A 78 -0.09 -8.38 -7.68
CA ARG A 78 -1.36 -8.38 -8.44
C ARG A 78 -2.22 -9.64 -8.35
N GLU A 79 -1.76 -10.70 -7.71
CA GLU A 79 -2.56 -11.92 -7.52
C GLU A 79 -2.89 -12.15 -6.05
N SER A 80 -2.13 -11.48 -5.17
CA SER A 80 -2.24 -11.58 -3.72
C SER A 80 -2.26 -10.19 -3.07
N ASP A 81 -2.86 -10.11 -1.88
CA ASP A 81 -2.83 -8.92 -1.05
C ASP A 81 -1.53 -8.84 -0.25
N LEU A 82 -0.86 -7.69 -0.33
CA LEU A 82 0.25 -7.32 0.54
C LEU A 82 -0.09 -6.06 1.31
N ILE A 83 -0.07 -6.15 2.64
CA ILE A 83 -0.35 -5.03 3.54
C ILE A 83 0.94 -4.62 4.23
N LEU A 84 1.24 -3.32 4.22
CA LEU A 84 2.40 -2.70 4.85
C LEU A 84 1.93 -1.62 5.84
N GLN A 85 2.20 -1.82 7.13
CA GLN A 85 1.77 -0.91 8.18
C GLN A 85 2.96 -0.28 8.92
N GLY A 86 2.94 1.05 9.04
CA GLY A 86 4.00 1.80 9.70
C GLY A 86 3.70 3.29 9.80
N GLY A 87 4.23 3.96 10.82
CA GLY A 87 4.16 5.42 10.92
C GLY A 87 2.73 6.01 10.97
N GLY A 88 1.73 5.21 11.34
CA GLY A 88 0.32 5.61 11.36
C GLY A 88 -0.37 5.56 9.99
N LEU A 89 0.26 4.93 8.99
CA LEU A 89 -0.31 4.63 7.68
C LEU A 89 -0.34 3.11 7.47
N GLU A 90 -1.25 2.69 6.59
CA GLU A 90 -1.35 1.34 6.07
C GLU A 90 -1.42 1.42 4.55
N PHE A 91 -0.59 0.66 3.86
CA PHE A 91 -0.69 0.47 2.41
C PHE A 91 -1.18 -0.94 2.12
N LEU A 92 -2.18 -1.09 1.26
CA LEU A 92 -2.65 -2.37 0.73
C LEU A 92 -2.38 -2.40 -0.76
N PHE A 93 -1.52 -3.30 -1.19
CA PHE A 93 -1.36 -3.70 -2.59
C PHE A 93 -2.38 -4.80 -2.84
N CYS A 94 -3.46 -4.46 -3.52
CA CYS A 94 -4.62 -5.32 -3.69
C CYS A 94 -4.38 -6.35 -4.81
N HIS A 95 -4.91 -7.55 -4.65
CA HIS A 95 -4.99 -8.56 -5.71
C HIS A 95 -5.83 -8.09 -6.94
N GLU A 96 -6.58 -6.99 -6.85
CA GLU A 96 -7.25 -6.39 -8.01
C GLU A 96 -6.32 -5.47 -8.83
N GLY A 97 -5.09 -5.23 -8.35
CA GLY A 97 -4.06 -4.47 -9.05
C GLY A 97 -4.09 -2.96 -8.80
N ASP A 98 -4.77 -2.50 -7.75
CA ASP A 98 -4.69 -1.14 -7.22
C ASP A 98 -3.99 -1.10 -5.85
N VAL A 99 -3.62 0.10 -5.40
CA VAL A 99 -2.96 0.35 -4.13
C VAL A 99 -3.81 1.29 -3.31
N HIS A 100 -4.06 0.93 -2.05
CA HIS A 100 -4.78 1.73 -1.09
C HIS A 100 -3.80 2.26 -0.05
N CYS A 101 -4.04 3.47 0.45
CA CYS A 101 -3.36 4.02 1.60
C CYS A 101 -4.37 4.54 2.62
N TYR A 102 -4.37 3.95 3.80
CA TYR A 102 -5.26 4.32 4.90
C TYR A 102 -4.51 5.08 5.97
N GLY A 103 -5.18 6.08 6.56
CA GLY A 103 -4.63 6.79 7.72
C GLY A 103 -5.54 7.89 8.23
N ARG A 104 -5.21 8.44 9.39
CA ARG A 104 -5.80 9.71 9.84
C ARG A 104 -5.24 10.86 9.03
N GLU A 105 -6.02 11.94 8.92
CA GLU A 105 -5.54 13.18 8.31
C GLU A 105 -4.28 13.65 9.02
N SER A 106 -3.16 13.63 8.28
CA SER A 106 -1.83 13.89 8.82
C SER A 106 -0.92 14.41 7.72
N PRO A 107 0.18 15.12 8.05
CA PRO A 107 1.16 15.55 7.07
C PRO A 107 1.72 14.40 6.22
N ARG A 108 1.82 13.20 6.80
CA ARG A 108 2.28 11.96 6.16
C ARG A 108 1.31 11.49 5.08
N LEU A 109 0.02 11.33 5.43
CA LEU A 109 -1.01 10.96 4.45
C LEU A 109 -1.14 12.00 3.34
N LEU A 110 -1.04 13.29 3.67
CA LEU A 110 -1.06 14.37 2.68
C LEU A 110 0.17 14.36 1.76
N ALA A 111 1.32 13.85 2.21
CA ALA A 111 2.50 13.68 1.37
C ALA A 111 2.28 12.59 0.30
N VAL A 112 1.75 11.43 0.72
CA VAL A 112 1.34 10.35 -0.20
C VAL A 112 0.33 10.87 -1.22
N ARG A 113 -0.73 11.57 -0.75
CA ARG A 113 -1.73 12.19 -1.63
C ARG A 113 -1.11 13.15 -2.65
N ARG A 114 -0.10 13.94 -2.26
CA ARG A 114 0.59 14.87 -3.18
C ARG A 114 1.42 14.11 -4.21
N ARG A 115 2.09 13.04 -3.81
CA ARG A 115 2.88 12.16 -4.70
C ARG A 115 1.99 11.50 -5.75
N TRP A 116 0.95 10.81 -5.30
CA TRP A 116 -0.02 10.16 -6.19
C TRP A 116 -0.76 11.15 -7.11
N ARG A 117 -1.01 12.40 -6.69
CA ARG A 117 -1.56 13.44 -7.58
C ARG A 117 -0.62 13.86 -8.72
N ARG A 118 0.69 13.76 -8.52
CA ARG A 118 1.66 14.02 -9.58
C ARG A 118 1.72 12.85 -10.56
N GLU A 119 1.59 11.63 -10.06
CA GLU A 119 1.76 10.37 -10.80
C GLU A 119 0.47 9.89 -11.50
N HIS A 120 -0.70 10.19 -10.93
CA HIS A 120 -2.00 9.71 -11.40
C HIS A 120 -2.96 10.88 -11.74
N GLU A 121 -3.73 10.73 -12.83
CA GLU A 121 -4.89 11.56 -13.17
C GLU A 121 -5.99 11.41 -12.12
N GLN A 122 -6.55 12.53 -11.68
CA GLN A 122 -7.50 12.57 -10.57
C GLN A 122 -8.80 11.81 -10.87
N SER A 123 -9.37 11.23 -9.83
CA SER A 123 -10.81 11.03 -9.73
C SER A 123 -11.35 11.58 -8.40
N ALA A 124 -12.62 11.95 -8.44
CA ALA A 124 -13.29 12.81 -7.46
C ALA A 124 -13.23 12.28 -6.02
N ASP A 125 -13.22 13.21 -5.05
CA ASP A 125 -13.47 12.91 -3.63
C ASP A 125 -14.89 12.35 -3.49
N ARG A 126 -15.00 11.05 -3.23
CA ARG A 126 -16.30 10.40 -2.96
C ARG A 126 -16.40 10.09 -1.47
N ARG A 127 -17.49 10.54 -0.84
CA ARG A 127 -17.89 10.08 0.49
C ARG A 127 -18.43 8.65 0.36
N CYS A 128 -17.68 7.67 0.83
CA CYS A 128 -18.10 6.27 0.85
C CYS A 128 -18.75 5.97 2.21
N GLY A 129 -20.09 6.06 2.27
CA GLY A 129 -20.90 5.48 3.36
C GLY A 129 -20.60 5.97 4.80
N GLY A 130 -19.87 7.07 4.97
CA GLY A 130 -19.69 7.76 6.26
C GLY A 130 -18.42 7.44 7.04
N ARG A 131 -17.50 6.60 6.54
CA ARG A 131 -16.24 6.28 7.27
C ARG A 131 -14.94 6.56 6.52
N TYR A 132 -14.97 6.63 5.19
CA TYR A 132 -13.79 6.85 4.36
C TYR A 132 -14.07 7.89 3.26
N ARG A 133 -13.09 8.75 3.00
CA ARG A 133 -13.03 9.56 1.77
C ARG A 133 -12.12 8.82 0.80
N ARG A 134 -12.61 8.51 -0.39
CA ARG A 134 -11.84 7.83 -1.44
C ARG A 134 -11.35 8.83 -2.49
N LEU A 135 -10.08 8.75 -2.84
CA LEU A 135 -9.49 9.44 -3.98
C LEU A 135 -8.94 8.36 -4.91
N THR A 136 -9.54 8.14 -6.07
CA THR A 136 -9.01 7.22 -7.10
C THR A 136 -8.14 8.01 -8.09
N GLY A 137 -7.22 7.37 -8.82
CA GLY A 137 -6.57 8.06 -9.95
C GLY A 137 -5.95 7.15 -11.00
N ARG A 138 -6.23 7.35 -12.30
CA ARG A 138 -5.59 6.55 -13.36
C ARG A 138 -4.14 6.97 -13.55
N PRO A 139 -3.19 6.09 -13.91
CA PRO A 139 -1.84 6.51 -14.29
C PRO A 139 -1.90 7.62 -15.36
N LYS A 140 -1.06 8.66 -15.23
CA LYS A 140 -0.95 9.67 -16.30
C LYS A 140 -0.31 9.03 -17.52
N ALA A 141 -0.95 9.17 -18.68
CA ALA A 141 -0.30 8.84 -19.95
C ALA A 141 0.99 9.67 -20.07
N ARG A 142 2.12 9.01 -20.27
CA ARG A 142 3.41 9.65 -20.55
C ARG A 142 3.41 10.33 -21.91
#